data_AF-A0A4P9A3U8-F1
#
_entry.id   AF-A0A4P9A3U8-F1
#
_cell.length_a   1.000
_cell.length_b   1.000
_cell.length_c   1.000
_cell.angle_alpha   90.00
_cell.angle_beta   90.00
_cell.angle_gamma   90.00
#
_symmetry.space_group_name_H-M   'P 1'
#
loop_
_entity.id
_entity.type
_entity.pdbx_description
1 polymer ?
#
loop_
_entity_poly.entity_id
_entity_poly.type
_entity_poly.pdbx_seq_one_letter_code
_entity_poly.pdbx_strand_id
1 'polypeptide(L)'
;MDHKLPAFIAGSVLLAAVLVTLSMFIYYASGASRLDLSRPEYKSMRSKIDQGKALDEGFAAQGEITKSTIDEFMKLYKAEAAKTTSSQNFAVDALSDANLGITQNQSNQ
;
A
#
# COMPACT_ATOMS: atom_id res chain seq x y z
N MET A 1 2.94 44.44 -30.33
CA MET A 1 3.21 43.96 -28.95
C MET A 1 2.80 42.49 -28.84
N ASP A 2 2.98 41.72 -29.91
CA ASP A 2 1.98 40.70 -30.28
C ASP A 2 2.36 39.27 -29.91
N HIS A 3 3.44 39.12 -29.15
CA HIS A 3 3.90 37.82 -28.64
C HIS A 3 3.90 37.76 -27.11
N LYS A 4 3.65 38.88 -26.43
CA LYS A 4 3.69 38.95 -24.96
C LYS A 4 2.61 38.09 -24.32
N LEU A 5 1.38 38.20 -24.81
CA LEU A 5 0.24 37.43 -24.29
C LEU A 5 0.37 35.93 -24.62
N PRO A 6 0.66 35.50 -25.87
CA PRO A 6 0.90 34.09 -26.18
C PRO A 6 2.08 33.50 -25.39
N ALA A 7 3.20 34.22 -25.27
CA ALA A 7 4.37 33.74 -24.53
C ALA A 7 4.09 33.61 -23.02
N PHE A 8 3.31 34.53 -22.45
CA PHE A 8 2.89 34.44 -21.06
C PHE A 8 2.00 33.22 -20.79
N ILE A 9 1.03 32.94 -21.69
CA ILE A 9 0.16 31.77 -21.59
C ILE A 9 0.97 30.48 -21.74
N ALA A 10 1.86 30.40 -22.73
CA ALA A 10 2.70 29.22 -22.92
C ALA A 10 3.63 28.99 -21.71
N GLY A 11 4.21 30.06 -21.17
CA GLY A 11 5.05 30.01 -19.98
C GLY A 11 4.29 29.55 -18.73
N SER A 12 3.06 30.03 -18.51
CA SER A 12 2.26 29.63 -17.35
C SER A 12 1.82 28.17 -17.44
N VAL A 13 1.45 27.68 -18.64
CA VAL A 13 1.12 26.27 -18.87
C VAL A 13 2.34 25.37 -18.62
N LEU A 14 3.52 25.74 -19.13
CA LEU A 14 4.75 24.99 -18.89
C LEU A 14 5.12 24.95 -17.41
N LEU A 15 5.02 26.09 -16.72
CA LEU A 15 5.30 26.16 -15.29
C LEU A 15 4.32 25.28 -14.49
N ALA A 16 3.03 25.32 -14.82
CA ALA A 16 2.03 24.46 -14.20
C ALA A 16 2.35 22.97 -14.42
N ALA A 17 2.73 22.57 -15.64
CA ALA A 17 3.10 21.18 -15.95
C ALA A 17 4.31 20.71 -15.13
N VAL A 18 5.34 21.56 -14.97
CA VAL A 18 6.52 21.26 -14.14
C VAL A 18 6.11 21.07 -12.67
N LEU A 19 5.29 21.97 -12.13
CA LEU A 19 4.84 21.91 -10.75
C LEU A 19 3.98 20.67 -10.49
N VAL A 20 3.07 20.32 -11.40
CA VAL A 20 2.25 19.10 -11.32
C VAL A 20 3.13 17.85 -11.34
N THR A 21 4.12 17.81 -12.23
CA THR A 21 5.06 16.67 -12.33
C THR A 21 5.85 16.50 -11.02
N LEU A 22 6.39 17.59 -10.47
CA LEU A 22 7.10 17.57 -9.20
C LEU A 22 6.19 17.16 -8.03
N SER A 23 4.94 17.66 -8.02
CA SER A 23 3.94 17.27 -7.02
C SER A 23 3.64 15.78 -7.09
N MET A 24 3.48 15.22 -8.29
CA MET A 24 3.26 13.79 -8.48
C MET A 24 4.50 12.97 -8.08
N PHE A 25 5.70 13.44 -8.40
CA PHE A 25 6.93 12.80 -7.97
C PHE A 25 7.01 12.69 -6.44
N ILE A 26 6.76 13.78 -5.72
CA ILE A 26 6.74 13.80 -4.25
C ILE A 26 5.60 12.92 -3.71
N TYR A 27 4.43 12.93 -4.35
CA TYR A 27 3.28 12.10 -3.97
C TYR A 27 3.61 10.60 -4.02
N TYR A 28 4.31 10.14 -5.05
CA TYR A 28 4.78 8.74 -5.14
C TYR A 28 5.96 8.46 -4.20
N ALA A 29 6.96 9.35 -4.17
CA ALA A 29 8.16 9.20 -3.34
C ALA A 29 7.87 9.24 -1.83
N SER A 30 6.75 9.81 -1.40
CA SER A 30 6.34 9.84 0.01
C SER A 30 5.48 8.65 0.44
N GLY A 31 5.12 7.75 -0.48
CA GLY A 31 4.24 6.62 -0.19
C GLY A 31 2.79 7.02 0.14
N ALA A 32 2.42 8.29 -0.04
CA ALA A 32 1.04 8.78 0.15
C ALA A 32 0.04 8.08 -0.79
N SER A 33 0.52 7.54 -1.91
CA SER A 33 -0.26 6.73 -2.85
C SER A 33 -0.75 5.39 -2.29
N ARG A 34 -0.19 4.91 -1.17
CA ARG A 34 -0.48 3.59 -0.59
C ARG A 34 -1.32 3.62 0.68
N LEU A 35 -1.51 4.80 1.28
CA LEU A 35 -2.12 4.93 2.59
C LEU A 35 -3.28 5.94 2.51
N ASP A 36 -4.50 5.48 2.81
CA ASP A 36 -5.67 6.34 2.97
C ASP A 36 -5.52 7.20 4.23
N LEU A 37 -4.73 8.27 4.11
CA LEU A 37 -4.40 9.21 5.20
C LEU A 37 -5.62 10.02 5.67
N SER A 38 -6.77 9.88 5.03
CA SER A 38 -8.03 10.49 5.49
C SER A 38 -8.59 9.80 6.74
N ARG A 39 -8.18 8.56 7.02
CA ARG A 39 -8.72 7.82 8.17
C ARG A 39 -8.17 8.34 9.50
N PRO A 40 -9.03 8.60 10.50
CA PRO A 40 -8.63 9.13 11.80
C PRO A 40 -7.58 8.27 12.51
N GLU A 41 -7.66 6.95 12.33
CA GLU A 41 -6.79 5.95 12.94
C GLU A 41 -5.32 5.99 12.44
N TYR A 42 -5.03 6.62 11.30
CA TYR A 42 -3.65 6.77 10.81
C TYR A 42 -2.95 8.05 11.26
N LYS A 43 -3.66 8.99 11.93
CA LYS A 43 -3.05 10.23 12.44
C LYS A 43 -1.88 9.98 13.40
N SER A 44 -2.02 8.98 14.28
CA SER A 44 -1.01 8.62 15.29
C SER A 44 0.15 7.80 14.72
N MET A 45 -0.07 7.13 13.59
CA MET A 45 0.94 6.32 12.90
C MET A 45 1.81 7.16 11.97
N ARG A 46 1.35 8.35 11.58
CA ARG A 46 2.05 9.27 10.67
C ARG A 46 3.45 9.67 11.15
N SER A 47 3.67 9.76 12.47
CA SER A 47 4.98 10.06 13.07
C SER A 47 5.90 8.83 13.19
N LYS A 48 5.36 7.63 13.01
CA LYS A 48 6.08 6.34 13.05
C LYS A 48 6.41 5.79 11.66
N ILE A 49 5.94 6.46 10.60
CA ILE A 49 6.38 6.19 9.23
C ILE A 49 7.82 6.69 9.15
N ASP A 50 8.75 5.77 9.40
CA ASP A 50 10.18 6.00 9.29
C ASP A 50 10.50 6.35 7.84
N GLN A 51 10.73 7.62 7.55
CA GLN A 51 11.10 8.12 6.22
C GLN A 51 12.44 7.53 5.74
N GLY A 52 13.20 6.86 6.62
CA GLY A 52 14.50 6.26 6.33
C GLY A 52 14.47 4.80 5.91
N LYS A 53 13.34 4.08 6.01
CA LYS A 53 13.24 2.74 5.44
C LYS A 53 12.82 2.88 3.99
N ALA A 54 13.72 2.47 3.10
CA ALA A 54 13.47 2.46 1.67
C ALA A 54 12.05 1.93 1.40
N LEU A 55 11.23 2.75 0.74
CA LEU A 55 9.86 2.43 0.30
C LEU A 55 9.81 1.31 -0.75
N ASP A 56 10.92 0.61 -0.92
CA ASP A 56 11.34 -0.23 -2.04
C ASP A 56 11.05 -1.72 -1.81
N GLU A 57 10.60 -2.12 -0.61
CA GLU A 57 10.31 -3.53 -0.28
C GLU A 57 8.83 -3.94 -0.47
N GLY A 58 7.98 -3.05 -1.02
CA GLY A 58 6.55 -3.32 -1.16
C GLY A 58 6.12 -3.53 -2.61
N PHE A 59 5.12 -4.38 -2.83
CA PHE A 59 4.54 -4.65 -4.16
C PHE A 59 3.85 -3.44 -4.80
N ALA A 60 4.20 -3.06 -6.03
CA ALA A 60 3.63 -1.90 -6.72
C ALA A 60 2.10 -1.98 -6.81
N ALA A 61 1.40 -0.91 -6.42
CA ALA A 61 -0.07 -0.86 -6.41
C ALA A 61 -0.67 -0.66 -7.81
N GLN A 62 0.16 -0.33 -8.80
CA GLN A 62 -0.22 0.03 -10.16
C GLN A 62 0.77 -0.65 -11.12
N GLY A 63 0.25 -1.17 -12.24
CA GLY A 63 1.04 -1.89 -13.22
C GLY A 63 0.18 -2.90 -13.98
N GLU A 64 0.77 -3.57 -14.97
CA GLU A 64 0.10 -4.63 -15.72
C GLU A 64 -0.12 -5.88 -14.87
N ILE A 65 -1.30 -6.48 -14.98
CA ILE A 65 -1.63 -7.74 -14.31
C ILE A 65 -1.15 -8.89 -15.21
N THR A 66 0.11 -9.28 -15.00
CA THR A 66 0.73 -10.43 -15.68
C THR A 66 0.98 -11.58 -14.72
N LYS A 67 1.27 -12.77 -15.25
CA LYS A 67 1.66 -13.93 -14.43
C LYS A 67 2.88 -13.62 -13.54
N SER A 68 3.89 -12.94 -14.10
CA SER A 68 5.07 -12.53 -13.34
C SER A 68 4.73 -11.61 -12.19
N THR A 69 3.82 -10.65 -12.43
CA THR A 69 3.34 -9.70 -11.42
C THR A 69 2.57 -10.40 -10.30
N ILE A 70 1.78 -11.43 -10.62
CA ILE A 70 1.08 -12.27 -9.62
C ILE A 70 2.07 -13.10 -8.81
N ASP A 71 3.06 -13.71 -9.46
CA ASP A 71 4.07 -14.54 -8.78
C ASP A 71 4.90 -13.70 -7.79
N GLU A 72 5.27 -12.48 -8.17
CA GLU A 72 5.95 -11.52 -7.31
C GLU A 72 5.09 -11.10 -6.11
N PHE A 73 3.82 -10.77 -6.34
CA PHE A 73 2.88 -10.47 -5.26
C PHE A 73 2.78 -11.62 -4.27
N MET A 74 2.58 -12.85 -4.77
CA MET A 74 2.44 -14.04 -3.93
C MET A 74 3.70 -14.33 -3.11
N LYS A 75 4.88 -14.05 -3.66
CA LYS A 75 6.16 -14.17 -2.94
C LYS A 75 6.23 -13.19 -1.77
N LEU A 76 5.94 -11.91 -2.02
CA LEU A 76 5.97 -10.86 -0.98
C LEU A 76 4.89 -11.09 0.09
N TYR A 77 3.69 -11.49 -0.33
CA TYR A 77 2.60 -11.85 0.58
C TYR A 77 2.98 -12.99 1.51
N LYS A 78 3.56 -14.09 0.99
CA LYS A 78 3.99 -15.23 1.82
C LYS A 78 5.07 -14.83 2.82
N ALA A 79 6.02 -13.98 2.41
CA ALA A 79 7.08 -13.49 3.29
C ALA A 79 6.51 -12.67 4.45
N GLU A 80 5.54 -11.78 4.18
CA GLU A 80 4.91 -10.97 5.22
C GLU A 80 3.96 -11.78 6.11
N ALA A 81 3.17 -12.68 5.51
CA ALA A 81 2.31 -13.62 6.25
C ALA A 81 3.14 -14.46 7.23
N ALA A 82 4.31 -14.97 6.80
CA ALA A 82 5.21 -15.73 7.66
C ALA A 82 5.72 -14.94 8.87
N LYS A 83 5.93 -13.62 8.77
CA LYS A 83 6.29 -12.78 9.93
C LYS A 83 5.19 -12.74 10.99
N THR A 84 3.93 -12.84 10.57
CA THR A 84 2.78 -12.82 11.49
C THR A 84 2.40 -14.21 12.01
N THR A 85 2.48 -15.24 11.16
CA THR A 85 2.11 -16.63 11.52
C THR A 85 3.21 -17.39 12.26
N SER A 86 4.46 -16.92 12.22
CA SER A 86 5.55 -17.47 13.03
C SER A 86 5.44 -17.12 14.51
N SER A 87 4.67 -16.09 14.86
CA SER A 87 4.25 -15.85 16.24
C SER A 87 3.08 -16.78 16.54
N GLN A 88 3.23 -17.68 17.53
CA GLN A 88 2.21 -18.63 17.98
C GLN A 88 0.85 -17.98 18.35
N ASN A 89 0.79 -16.65 18.43
CA ASN A 89 -0.40 -15.86 18.70
C ASN A 89 -1.49 -15.94 17.61
N PHE A 90 -1.13 -16.36 16.38
CA PHE A 90 -2.08 -16.59 15.27
C PHE A 90 -2.04 -18.04 14.76
N ALA A 91 -1.55 -18.98 15.60
CA ALA A 91 -1.52 -20.38 15.23
C ALA A 91 -2.93 -20.85 14.85
N VAL A 92 -3.03 -21.58 13.74
CA VAL A 92 -4.28 -22.16 13.22
C VAL A 92 -5.02 -22.96 14.29
N ASP A 93 -4.30 -23.50 15.29
CA ASP A 93 -4.90 -24.14 16.46
C ASP A 93 -5.90 -23.23 17.19
N ALA A 94 -5.66 -21.93 17.35
CA ALA A 94 -6.62 -21.02 17.99
C ALA A 94 -7.98 -20.96 17.25
N LEU A 95 -7.98 -21.29 15.96
CA LEU A 95 -9.18 -21.37 15.10
C LEU A 95 -9.55 -22.83 14.77
N SER A 96 -9.00 -23.82 15.48
CA SER A 96 -9.40 -25.22 15.31
C SER A 96 -10.83 -25.44 15.81
N ASP A 97 -11.55 -26.41 15.22
CA ASP A 97 -12.91 -26.76 15.64
C ASP A 97 -12.99 -27.09 17.14
N ALA A 98 -11.92 -27.64 17.73
CA ALA A 98 -11.83 -27.89 19.16
C ALA A 98 -11.79 -26.59 19.99
N ASN A 99 -11.00 -25.60 19.56
CA ASN A 99 -10.89 -24.31 20.24
C ASN A 99 -12.06 -23.35 19.92
N LEU A 100 -12.74 -23.57 18.80
CA LEU A 100 -13.97 -22.87 18.41
C LEU A 100 -15.24 -23.53 18.93
N GLY A 101 -15.14 -24.70 19.58
CA GLY A 101 -16.29 -25.44 20.11
C GLY A 101 -17.22 -26.00 19.03
N ILE A 102 -16.71 -26.22 17.81
CA ILE A 102 -17.43 -26.74 16.64
C ILE A 102 -17.25 -28.27 16.51
N THR A 103 -16.72 -28.95 17.53
CA THR A 103 -16.76 -30.42 17.57
C THR A 103 -18.21 -30.89 17.60
N GLN A 104 -18.62 -31.52 16.49
CA GLN A 104 -19.93 -32.10 16.24
C GLN A 104 -20.43 -32.90 17.44
N ASN A 105 -21.51 -32.41 18.04
CA ASN A 105 -22.46 -33.22 18.78
C ASN A 105 -23.24 -34.07 17.75
N GLN A 106 -22.60 -35.10 17.18
CA GLN A 106 -23.28 -36.19 16.48
C GLN A 106 -23.34 -37.41 17.40
N SER A 107 -24.16 -37.26 18.44
CA SER A 107 -24.66 -38.37 19.26
C SER A 107 -26.18 -38.24 19.36
N ASN A 108 -26.86 -38.31 18.22
CA ASN A 108 -28.27 -38.68 18.21
C ASN A 108 -28.39 -40.06 17.60
N GLN A 109 -28.85 -40.96 18.48
CA GLN A 109 -29.29 -42.34 18.26
C GLN A 109 -30.35 -42.44 17.17
#